data_AF-A0A8T1VEF3-F1
#
_entry.id   AF-A0A8T1VEF3-F1
#
_cell.length_a   1.000
_cell.length_b   1.000
_cell.length_c   1.000
_cell.angle_alpha   90.00
_cell.angle_beta   90.00
_cell.angle_gamma   90.00
#
_symmetry.space_group_name_H-M   'P 1'
#
loop_
_entity.id
_entity.type
_entity.pdbx_description
1 polymer ?
#
loop_
_entity_poly.entity_id
_entity_poly.type
_entity_poly.pdbx_seq_one_letter_code
_entity_poly.pdbx_strand_id
1 'polypeptide(L)'
;MPQVPCLQSHPSSVLVEGKVATRKHTTFLLDRTAMSDASPKPPVPVAGLHAGSKSDFGENLDVDELIERNRCHEDYYKLEDCLADFDRDWRKCQEQVKKLKQCNDRVNQLRKAQEAAANKQ
;
A
#
# COMPACT_ATOMS: atom_id res chain seq x y z
N MET A 1 -25.69 -42.63 -3.12
CA MET A 1 -24.78 -41.57 -3.61
C MET A 1 -23.40 -42.19 -3.78
N PRO A 2 -22.90 -42.38 -5.02
CA PRO A 2 -21.56 -42.92 -5.23
C PRO A 2 -20.51 -41.82 -4.99
N GLN A 3 -19.50 -42.13 -4.17
CA GLN A 3 -18.37 -41.25 -3.93
C GLN A 3 -17.45 -41.25 -5.16
N VAL A 4 -17.12 -40.06 -5.67
CA VAL A 4 -16.15 -39.84 -6.75
C VAL A 4 -14.74 -39.79 -6.13
N PRO A 5 -13.78 -40.61 -6.58
CA PRO A 5 -12.40 -40.51 -6.12
C PRO A 5 -11.72 -39.29 -6.79
N CYS A 6 -11.01 -38.50 -5.98
CA CYS A 6 -10.20 -37.38 -6.46
C CYS A 6 -9.04 -37.90 -7.32
N LEU A 7 -9.01 -37.51 -8.60
CA LEU A 7 -7.82 -37.66 -9.45
C LEU A 7 -6.68 -36.84 -8.86
N GLN A 8 -5.60 -37.51 -8.46
CA GLN A 8 -4.35 -36.85 -8.08
C GLN A 8 -3.60 -36.43 -9.35
N SER A 9 -3.50 -35.13 -9.56
CA SER A 9 -2.56 -34.53 -10.49
C SER A 9 -1.17 -34.49 -9.84
N HIS A 10 -0.23 -35.26 -10.39
CA HIS A 10 1.18 -35.22 -10.00
C HIS A 10 1.84 -33.94 -10.53
N PRO A 11 2.62 -33.20 -9.70
CA PRO A 11 3.52 -32.20 -10.24
C PRO A 11 4.83 -32.87 -10.70
N SER A 12 5.05 -32.88 -12.02
CA SER A 12 6.40 -32.97 -12.58
C SER A 12 7.08 -31.63 -12.36
N SER A 13 7.99 -31.55 -11.39
CA SER A 13 8.90 -30.40 -11.26
C SER A 13 10.35 -30.86 -11.42
N VAL A 14 10.93 -30.29 -12.46
CA VAL A 14 12.34 -30.27 -12.84
C VAL A 14 13.18 -29.71 -11.68
N LEU A 15 14.29 -30.37 -11.37
CA LEU A 15 15.30 -29.88 -10.42
C LEU A 15 15.89 -28.56 -10.94
N VAL A 16 15.73 -27.50 -10.16
CA VAL A 16 16.53 -26.28 -10.27
C VAL A 16 17.56 -26.34 -9.13
N GLU A 17 18.83 -26.58 -9.47
CA GLU A 17 19.94 -26.42 -8.54
C GLU A 17 20.08 -24.93 -8.18
N GLY A 18 19.50 -24.56 -7.04
CA GLY A 18 19.63 -23.24 -6.42
C GLY A 18 20.47 -23.34 -5.16
N LYS A 19 21.65 -22.71 -5.20
CA LYS A 19 22.58 -22.56 -4.07
C LYS A 19 21.85 -21.94 -2.88
N VAL A 20 21.67 -22.71 -1.80
CA VAL A 20 21.01 -22.24 -0.57
C VAL A 20 21.89 -21.19 0.11
N ALA A 21 21.55 -19.92 -0.06
CA ALA A 21 22.04 -18.85 0.81
C ALA A 21 21.25 -18.93 2.13
N THR A 22 21.89 -19.43 3.18
CA THR A 22 21.29 -19.49 4.51
C THR A 22 21.11 -18.07 5.04
N ARG A 23 19.86 -17.59 5.05
CA ARG A 23 19.48 -16.39 5.79
C ARG A 23 19.65 -16.72 7.27
N LYS A 24 20.69 -16.17 7.90
CA LYS A 24 20.81 -16.20 9.36
C LYS A 24 19.57 -15.53 9.93
N HIS A 25 18.68 -16.31 10.53
CA HIS A 25 17.58 -15.79 11.32
C HIS A 25 18.20 -15.10 12.53
N THR A 26 18.44 -13.79 12.41
CA THR A 26 18.67 -12.97 13.58
C THR A 26 17.32 -12.87 14.27
N THR A 27 17.19 -13.59 15.38
CA THR A 27 16.07 -13.43 16.29
C THR A 27 16.14 -12.01 16.83
N PHE A 28 15.30 -11.12 16.29
CA PHE A 28 14.99 -9.87 16.95
C PHE A 28 14.25 -10.24 18.24
N LEU A 29 15.00 -10.30 19.34
CA LEU A 29 14.42 -10.32 20.68
C LEU A 29 13.74 -8.96 20.88
N LEU A 30 12.44 -8.90 20.58
CA LEU A 30 11.58 -7.84 21.08
C LEU A 30 11.41 -8.11 22.57
N ASP A 31 12.24 -7.49 23.39
CA ASP A 31 12.03 -7.45 24.82
C ASP A 31 10.67 -6.79 25.07
N ARG A 32 9.68 -7.60 25.43
CA ARG A 32 8.33 -7.14 25.78
C ARG A 32 8.33 -6.71 27.23
N THR A 33 9.10 -5.67 27.53
CA THR A 33 8.94 -4.91 28.76
C THR A 33 7.53 -4.34 28.78
N ALA A 34 6.80 -4.65 29.85
CA ALA A 34 5.46 -4.15 30.11
C ALA A 34 5.46 -2.62 30.12
N MET A 35 4.78 -2.01 29.16
CA MET A 35 4.50 -0.57 29.15
C MET A 35 3.42 -0.25 30.19
N SER A 36 3.85 -0.15 31.45
CA SER A 36 3.04 0.39 32.54
C SER A 36 2.95 1.90 32.41
N ASP A 37 1.72 2.36 32.17
CA ASP A 37 1.11 3.63 32.61
C ASP A 37 2.08 4.79 32.95
N ALA A 38 2.62 5.42 31.92
CA ALA A 38 3.13 6.79 32.01
C ALA A 38 2.74 7.51 30.72
N SER A 39 1.62 8.22 30.76
CA SER A 39 1.19 9.10 29.67
C SER A 39 2.29 10.13 29.39
N PRO A 40 2.85 10.23 28.17
CA PRO A 40 3.87 11.22 27.86
C PRO A 40 3.27 12.62 28.03
N LYS A 41 3.91 13.47 28.83
CA LYS A 41 3.54 14.89 28.93
C LYS A 41 3.57 15.50 27.52
N PRO A 42 2.54 16.29 27.13
CA PRO A 42 2.52 16.92 25.82
C PRO A 42 3.79 17.76 25.64
N PRO A 43 4.45 17.68 24.48
CA PRO A 43 5.64 18.49 24.22
C PRO A 43 5.27 19.97 24.31
N VAL A 44 6.08 20.73 25.05
CA VAL A 44 5.95 22.19 25.13
C VAL A 44 6.00 22.78 23.72
N PRO A 45 5.09 23.72 23.38
CA PRO A 45 5.09 24.34 22.06
C PRO A 45 6.36 25.19 21.91
N VAL A 46 7.34 24.68 21.16
CA VAL A 46 8.54 25.44 20.82
C VAL A 46 8.15 26.46 19.75
N ALA A 47 8.19 27.74 20.11
CA ALA A 47 7.85 28.82 19.19
C ALA A 47 8.81 28.79 17.99
N GLY A 48 8.26 28.66 16.78
CA GLY A 48 9.02 28.65 15.52
C GLY A 48 9.19 27.28 14.84
N LEU A 49 8.67 26.18 15.39
CA LEU A 49 8.77 24.86 14.74
C LEU A 49 7.72 24.62 13.64
N HIS A 50 6.70 25.47 13.55
CA HIS A 50 5.78 25.49 12.41
C HIS A 50 6.42 26.25 11.23
N ALA A 51 7.66 25.91 10.87
CA ALA A 51 8.12 26.13 9.52
C ALA A 51 7.25 25.19 8.67
N GLY A 52 6.18 25.75 8.07
CA GLY A 52 5.15 24.99 7.38
C GLY A 52 5.76 23.86 6.56
N SER A 53 5.15 22.67 6.62
CA SER A 53 5.58 21.54 5.81
C SER A 53 5.80 22.04 4.40
N LYS A 54 7.05 21.95 3.92
CA LYS A 54 7.35 22.12 2.50
C LYS A 54 6.66 20.94 1.83
N SER A 55 5.38 21.09 1.57
CA SER A 55 4.64 20.15 0.76
C SER A 55 5.26 20.23 -0.62
N ASP A 56 5.45 19.09 -1.27
CA ASP A 56 5.95 18.98 -2.64
C ASP A 56 4.99 19.62 -3.68
N PHE A 57 3.98 20.35 -3.22
CA PHE A 57 3.18 21.26 -4.01
C PHE A 57 4.04 22.47 -4.35
N GLY A 58 4.88 22.34 -5.38
CA GLY A 58 5.49 23.50 -6.03
C GLY A 58 4.39 24.52 -6.37
N GLU A 59 4.70 25.81 -6.28
CA GLU A 59 3.76 26.92 -6.53
C GLU A 59 3.18 26.95 -7.97
N ASN A 60 3.51 25.96 -8.79
CA ASN A 60 3.10 25.80 -10.18
C ASN A 60 2.76 24.34 -10.49
N LEU A 61 1.81 23.74 -9.77
CA LEU A 61 1.29 22.43 -10.18
C LEU A 61 0.49 22.60 -11.46
N ASP A 62 0.92 21.92 -12.51
CA ASP A 62 0.22 21.90 -13.78
C ASP A 62 -1.18 21.28 -13.61
N VAL A 63 -2.17 21.76 -14.36
CA VAL A 63 -3.54 21.22 -14.27
C VAL A 63 -3.56 19.74 -14.64
N ASP A 64 -2.71 19.31 -15.59
CA ASP A 64 -2.56 17.90 -15.95
C ASP A 64 -1.98 17.10 -14.77
N GLU A 65 -1.03 17.65 -14.02
CA GLU A 65 -0.48 17.01 -12.81
C GLU A 65 -1.55 16.87 -11.70
N LEU A 66 -2.38 17.89 -11.52
CA LEU A 66 -3.52 17.84 -10.58
C LEU A 66 -4.54 16.78 -10.99
N ILE A 67 -4.87 16.72 -12.27
CA ILE A 67 -5.80 15.72 -12.82
C ILE A 67 -5.21 14.33 -12.62
N GLU A 68 -3.93 14.13 -12.94
CA GLU A 68 -3.22 12.86 -12.75
C GLU A 68 -3.24 12.40 -11.30
N ARG A 69 -2.95 13.31 -10.37
CA ARG A 69 -2.98 13.03 -8.93
C ARG A 69 -4.38 12.68 -8.43
N ASN A 70 -5.43 13.27 -9.04
CA ASN A 70 -6.82 13.04 -8.66
C ASN A 70 -7.52 11.90 -9.45
N ARG A 71 -6.81 11.13 -10.30
CA ARG A 71 -7.44 10.14 -11.20
C ARG A 71 -8.25 9.03 -10.53
N CYS A 72 -7.94 8.68 -9.28
CA CYS A 72 -8.63 7.61 -8.55
C CYS A 72 -9.53 8.14 -7.43
N HIS A 73 -9.87 9.43 -7.45
CA HIS A 73 -10.57 10.08 -6.34
C HIS A 73 -11.98 9.52 -6.12
N GLU A 74 -12.69 9.14 -7.18
CA GLU A 74 -14.02 8.53 -7.05
C GLU A 74 -13.98 7.18 -6.34
N ASP A 75 -13.03 6.31 -6.69
CA ASP A 75 -12.89 4.99 -6.06
C ASP A 75 -12.37 5.12 -4.61
N TYR A 76 -11.57 6.15 -4.35
CA TYR A 76 -11.13 6.51 -3.01
C TYR A 76 -12.31 6.94 -2.14
N TYR A 77 -13.17 7.85 -2.60
CA TYR A 77 -14.36 8.27 -1.85
C TYR A 77 -15.32 7.12 -1.56
N LYS A 78 -15.54 6.22 -2.52
CA LYS A 78 -16.35 5.01 -2.29
C LYS A 78 -15.75 4.11 -1.20
N LEU A 79 -14.43 4.04 -1.09
CA LEU A 79 -13.77 3.32 -0.01
C LEU A 79 -13.96 4.05 1.33
N GLU A 80 -13.82 5.38 1.36
CA GLU A 80 -14.07 6.19 2.57
C GLU A 80 -15.50 6.00 3.09
N ASP A 81 -16.50 6.02 2.20
CA ASP A 81 -17.91 5.77 2.54
C ASP A 81 -18.08 4.38 3.19
N CYS A 82 -17.52 3.33 2.58
CA CYS A 82 -17.57 1.99 3.15
C CYS A 82 -16.86 1.90 4.52
N LEU A 83 -15.71 2.55 4.67
CA LEU A 83 -14.98 2.57 5.93
C LEU A 83 -15.77 3.31 7.02
N ALA A 84 -16.55 4.34 6.68
CA ALA A 84 -17.42 5.03 7.62
C ALA A 84 -18.52 4.10 8.16
N ASP A 85 -19.06 3.20 7.33
CA ASP A 85 -20.11 2.26 7.73
C ASP A 85 -19.62 1.11 8.63
N PHE A 86 -18.33 0.75 8.54
CA PHE A 86 -17.78 -0.45 9.15
C PHE A 86 -16.71 -0.21 10.23
N ASP A 87 -16.76 0.94 10.92
CA ASP A 87 -15.77 1.33 11.94
C ASP A 87 -14.33 1.20 11.40
N ARG A 88 -14.15 1.60 10.14
CA ARG A 88 -12.89 1.54 9.39
C ARG A 88 -12.32 0.12 9.21
N ASP A 89 -13.15 -0.93 9.33
CA ASP A 89 -12.74 -2.30 9.03
C ASP A 89 -12.66 -2.56 7.52
N TRP A 90 -11.49 -2.31 6.94
CA TRP A 90 -11.22 -2.51 5.50
C TRP A 90 -11.46 -3.95 5.03
N ARG A 91 -11.47 -4.95 5.92
CA ARG A 91 -11.79 -6.35 5.58
C ARG A 91 -13.25 -6.52 5.15
N LYS A 92 -14.13 -5.58 5.51
CA LYS A 92 -15.51 -5.51 5.04
C LYS A 92 -15.66 -4.71 3.74
N CYS A 93 -14.64 -3.94 3.35
CA CYS A 93 -14.62 -3.07 2.17
C CYS A 93 -13.77 -3.63 1.01
N GLN A 94 -13.66 -4.96 0.88
CA GLN A 94 -12.77 -5.59 -0.09
C GLN A 94 -13.09 -5.22 -1.54
N GLU A 95 -14.36 -5.00 -1.87
CA GLU A 95 -14.77 -4.60 -3.22
C GLU A 95 -14.21 -3.21 -3.57
N GLN A 96 -14.37 -2.23 -2.67
CA GLN A 96 -13.89 -0.86 -2.83
C GLN A 96 -12.36 -0.83 -2.88
N VAL A 97 -11.70 -1.60 -2.00
CA VAL A 97 -10.23 -1.77 -2.01
C VAL A 97 -9.75 -2.33 -3.36
N LYS A 98 -10.45 -3.32 -3.92
CA LYS A 98 -10.10 -3.91 -5.22
C LYS A 98 -10.27 -2.89 -6.35
N LYS A 99 -11.36 -2.11 -6.37
CA LYS A 99 -11.58 -1.06 -7.37
C LYS A 99 -10.50 0.02 -7.30
N LEU A 100 -10.22 0.52 -6.10
CA LEU A 100 -9.16 1.50 -5.88
C LEU A 100 -7.80 0.97 -6.33
N LYS A 101 -7.47 -0.30 -6.03
CA LYS A 101 -6.24 -0.93 -6.52
C LYS A 101 -6.19 -0.97 -8.06
N GLN A 102 -7.27 -1.40 -8.71
CA GLN A 102 -7.33 -1.47 -10.18
C GLN A 102 -7.14 -0.10 -10.82
N CYS A 103 -7.74 0.95 -10.26
CA CYS A 103 -7.50 2.31 -10.73
C CYS A 103 -6.02 2.69 -10.59
N ASN A 104 -5.44 2.50 -9.41
CA ASN A 104 -4.04 2.82 -9.15
C ASN A 104 -3.08 2.05 -10.08
N ASP A 105 -3.34 0.77 -10.34
CA ASP A 105 -2.55 -0.04 -11.26
C ASP A 105 -2.57 0.56 -12.67
N ARG A 106 -3.75 0.99 -13.15
CA ARG A 106 -3.91 1.67 -14.45
C ARG A 106 -3.14 2.99 -14.49
N VAL A 107 -3.28 3.83 -13.47
CA VAL A 107 -2.59 5.14 -13.42
C VAL A 107 -1.07 4.95 -13.41
N ASN A 108 -0.57 3.98 -12.63
CA ASN A 108 0.85 3.66 -12.60
C ASN A 108 1.39 3.16 -13.94
N GLN A 109 0.59 2.42 -14.72
CA GLN A 109 0.98 2.00 -16.07
C GLN A 109 1.07 3.19 -17.02
N LEU A 110 0.09 4.11 -16.95
CA LEU A 110 0.11 5.34 -17.77
C LEU A 110 1.33 6.20 -17.45
N ARG A 111 1.62 6.43 -16.17
CA ARG A 111 2.80 7.18 -15.73
C ARG A 111 4.10 6.58 -16.25
N LYS A 112 4.27 5.26 -16.11
CA LYS A 112 5.45 4.55 -16.65
C LYS A 112 5.57 4.67 -18.17
N ALA A 113 4.44 4.63 -18.89
CA ALA A 113 4.42 4.79 -20.33
C ALA A 113 4.81 6.20 -20.76
N GLN A 114 4.33 7.23 -20.06
CA GLN A 114 4.72 8.63 -20.25
C GLN A 114 6.20 8.85 -19.98
N GLU A 115 6.72 8.34 -18.86
CA GLU A 115 8.16 8.40 -18.51
C GLU A 115 9.03 7.72 -19.58
N ALA A 116 8.60 6.54 -20.06
CA ALA A 116 9.29 5.83 -21.13
C ALA A 116 9.22 6.55 -22.49
N ALA A 117 8.17 7.34 -22.75
CA ALA A 117 8.07 8.17 -23.93
C ALA A 117 8.95 9.43 -23.83
N ALA A 118 9.01 10.03 -22.64
CA ALA A 118 9.85 11.21 -22.37
C ALA A 118 11.35 10.89 -22.44
N ASN A 119 11.79 9.73 -21.94
CA ASN A 119 13.21 9.31 -21.97
C ASN A 119 13.70 8.85 -23.37
N LYS A 120 12.83 8.84 -24.38
CA LYS A 120 13.20 8.54 -25.78
C LYS A 120 13.51 9.80 -26.60
N GLN A 121 13.38 10.98 -26.00
CA GLN A 121 13.78 12.27 -26.57
C GLN A 121 15.20 12.61 -26.14
#